data_AF-K3Y1M8-F1
#
_entry.id   AF-K3Y1M8-F1
#
_cell.length_a   1.000
_cell.length_b   1.000
_cell.length_c   1.000
_cell.angle_alpha   90.00
_cell.angle_beta   90.00
_cell.angle_gamma   90.00
#
_symmetry.space_group_name_H-M   'P 1'
#
loop_
_entity.id
_entity.type
_entity.pdbx_description
1 polymer ?
#
loop_
_entity_poly.entity_id
_entity_poly.type
_entity_poly.pdbx_seq_one_letter_code
_entity_poly.pdbx_strand_id
1 'polypeptide(L)'
;MLKMLSFVDAIVAPNPNTSCIEEIIDSNGALAPLERLKTLFDVRGAVFMASFLIQPLLLRLSSSAQTESCRALEDMEALRSDKDDILAEAIWNTMQEVTAAILTDDGNHDSWEDTPQEPASIHKVTRSIERYIRLLEMNYRSVDQIVRKAADCGTYAVPAETYNKTNNPFTSMMADMVSCLEEKLTKMSQSFPNKSLGLLFLINNLHSLWQQLHPMYDTKFNMPVLTRKIEDYIDKYLQEAWEPVLARLHTSPSPLQFGRRYFPKVLDPELRKKLRKAITDKVTSGFTNFLEEDTVSTRGSTITPQEVEDMLQELFEG
;
A
#
# COMPACT_ATOMS: atom_id res chain seq x y z
N MET A 1 14.55 1.80 -35.51
CA MET A 1 15.07 2.64 -34.42
C MET A 1 14.59 4.09 -34.54
N LEU A 2 14.95 4.85 -35.59
CA LEU A 2 14.52 6.26 -35.75
C LEU A 2 13.01 6.52 -35.62
N LYS A 3 12.15 5.63 -36.13
CA LYS A 3 10.68 5.70 -35.94
C LYS A 3 10.22 5.44 -34.50
N MET A 4 10.94 4.60 -33.76
CA MET A 4 10.69 4.33 -32.33
C MET A 4 11.14 5.54 -31.49
N LEU A 5 12.22 6.21 -31.88
CA LEU A 5 12.75 7.35 -31.15
C LEU A 5 11.90 8.62 -31.31
N SER A 6 11.31 8.84 -32.50
CA SER A 6 10.31 9.90 -32.70
C SER A 6 9.00 9.63 -31.95
N PHE A 7 8.67 8.36 -31.71
CA PHE A 7 7.54 7.97 -30.85
C PHE A 7 7.81 8.26 -29.37
N VAL A 8 9.04 8.05 -28.90
CA VAL A 8 9.47 8.44 -27.53
C VAL A 8 9.24 9.94 -27.32
N ASP A 9 9.66 10.78 -28.27
CA ASP A 9 9.48 12.24 -28.18
C ASP A 9 8.00 12.64 -28.11
N ALA A 10 7.13 11.95 -28.85
CA ALA A 10 5.69 12.21 -28.83
C ALA A 10 5.02 11.82 -27.50
N ILE A 11 5.51 10.78 -26.81
CA ILE A 11 4.95 10.31 -25.53
C ILE A 11 5.47 11.15 -24.36
N VAL A 12 6.72 11.59 -24.42
CA VAL A 12 7.34 12.39 -23.36
C VAL A 12 6.83 13.84 -23.41
N ALA A 13 6.42 14.33 -24.59
CA ALA A 13 5.90 15.69 -24.74
C ALA A 13 4.76 16.00 -23.73
N PRO A 14 4.76 17.19 -23.10
CA PRO A 14 3.68 17.58 -22.20
C PRO A 14 2.35 17.56 -22.94
N ASN A 15 1.34 16.87 -22.39
CA ASN A 15 0.00 16.87 -22.97
C ASN A 15 -0.63 18.27 -22.79
N PRO A 16 -0.94 19.02 -23.86
CA PRO A 16 -1.50 20.37 -23.75
C PRO A 16 -2.91 20.41 -23.15
N ASN A 17 -3.59 19.27 -23.03
CA ASN A 17 -4.96 19.18 -22.52
C ASN A 17 -5.07 18.91 -21.01
N THR A 18 -3.95 18.81 -20.28
CA THR A 18 -3.96 18.50 -18.83
C THR A 18 -4.25 19.71 -17.93
N SER A 19 -4.67 20.86 -18.50
CA SER A 19 -4.97 22.08 -17.73
C SER A 19 -6.27 22.01 -16.92
N CYS A 20 -7.05 20.94 -17.04
CA CYS A 20 -8.27 20.75 -16.28
C CYS A 20 -8.08 19.60 -15.29
N ILE A 21 -7.95 19.96 -14.02
CA ILE A 21 -7.85 19.10 -12.84
C ILE A 21 -9.11 18.23 -12.62
N GLU A 22 -10.12 18.30 -13.50
CA GLU A 22 -11.41 17.62 -13.32
C GLU A 22 -11.46 16.17 -13.84
N GLU A 23 -10.48 15.69 -14.61
CA GLU A 23 -10.42 14.29 -15.08
C GLU A 23 -9.40 13.45 -14.28
N ILE A 24 -9.51 13.43 -12.95
CA ILE A 24 -8.62 12.62 -12.11
C ILE A 24 -9.09 11.16 -12.00
N ILE A 25 -10.37 10.87 -12.29
CA ILE A 25 -10.95 9.53 -12.10
C ILE A 25 -11.88 9.20 -13.29
N ASP A 26 -11.41 8.37 -14.23
CA ASP A 26 -12.32 7.57 -15.09
C ASP A 26 -13.28 6.80 -14.17
N SER A 27 -14.54 6.64 -14.56
CA SER A 27 -15.52 5.69 -14.02
C SER A 27 -14.98 4.32 -13.52
N ASN A 28 -13.78 3.88 -13.95
CA ASN A 28 -13.06 2.70 -13.46
C ASN A 28 -12.06 2.91 -12.29
N GLY A 29 -11.89 4.14 -11.78
CA GLY A 29 -10.96 4.44 -10.70
C GLY A 29 -9.49 4.57 -11.14
N ALA A 30 -9.21 4.90 -12.41
CA ALA A 30 -7.85 5.04 -12.93
C ALA A 30 -7.39 6.50 -12.91
N LEU A 31 -6.23 6.75 -12.26
CA LEU A 31 -5.56 8.05 -12.24
C LEU A 31 -4.86 8.27 -13.59
N ALA A 32 -5.16 9.36 -14.31
CA ALA A 32 -4.51 9.66 -15.60
C ALA A 32 -2.95 9.62 -15.55
N PRO A 33 -2.28 10.10 -14.49
CA PRO A 33 -0.83 9.95 -14.34
C PRO A 33 -0.35 8.49 -14.24
N LEU A 34 -1.16 7.58 -13.69
CA LEU A 34 -0.81 6.16 -13.53
C LEU A 34 -0.80 5.42 -14.88
N GLU A 35 -1.77 5.71 -15.76
CA GLU A 35 -1.81 5.15 -17.11
C GLU A 35 -0.68 5.69 -17.99
N ARG A 36 -0.35 6.98 -17.84
CA ARG A 36 0.83 7.58 -18.46
C ARG A 36 2.11 6.87 -18.01
N LEU A 37 2.25 6.62 -16.70
CA LEU A 37 3.41 5.93 -16.15
C LEU A 37 3.56 4.51 -16.70
N LYS A 38 2.46 3.76 -16.80
CA LYS A 38 2.45 2.43 -17.42
C LYS A 38 2.94 2.47 -18.86
N THR A 39 2.44 3.43 -19.64
CA THR A 39 2.86 3.64 -21.04
C THR A 39 4.37 3.95 -21.12
N LEU A 40 4.89 4.78 -20.23
CA LEU A 40 6.33 5.09 -20.18
C LEU A 40 7.18 3.86 -19.88
N PHE A 41 6.74 2.98 -18.97
CA PHE A 41 7.41 1.71 -18.71
C PHE A 41 7.42 0.79 -19.93
N ASP A 42 6.30 0.65 -20.63
CA ASP A 42 6.19 -0.18 -21.84
C ASP A 42 7.15 0.32 -22.93
N VAL A 43 7.21 1.65 -23.14
CA VAL A 43 8.12 2.28 -24.12
C VAL A 43 9.57 2.04 -23.73
N ARG A 44 9.93 2.26 -22.46
CA ARG A 44 11.30 2.04 -21.98
C ARG A 44 11.70 0.57 -22.08
N GLY A 45 10.78 -0.36 -21.79
CA GLY A 45 10.96 -1.79 -22.02
C GLY A 45 11.26 -2.12 -23.49
N ALA A 46 10.54 -1.50 -24.44
CA ALA A 46 10.79 -1.68 -25.86
C ALA A 46 12.16 -1.12 -26.29
N VAL A 47 12.57 0.05 -25.79
CA VAL A 47 13.90 0.63 -26.03
C VAL A 47 15.00 -0.29 -25.48
N PHE A 48 14.81 -0.84 -24.28
CA PHE A 48 15.72 -1.81 -23.68
C PHE A 48 15.81 -3.11 -24.49
N MET A 49 14.68 -3.65 -24.96
CA MET A 49 14.69 -4.84 -25.80
C MET A 49 15.39 -4.61 -27.14
N ALA A 50 15.25 -3.41 -27.72
CA ALA A 50 16.00 -3.03 -28.93
C ALA A 50 17.52 -3.06 -28.68
N SER A 51 17.99 -2.62 -27.51
CA SER A 51 19.41 -2.69 -27.11
C SER A 51 19.98 -4.10 -27.24
N PHE A 52 19.24 -5.08 -26.72
CA PHE A 52 19.66 -6.48 -26.73
C PHE A 52 19.87 -7.03 -28.16
N LEU A 53 19.17 -6.47 -29.15
CA LEU A 53 19.31 -6.86 -30.56
C LEU A 53 20.47 -6.14 -31.27
N ILE A 54 20.79 -4.90 -30.85
CA ILE A 54 21.82 -4.05 -31.47
C ILE A 54 23.22 -4.44 -30.98
N GLN A 55 23.36 -4.74 -29.69
CA GLN A 55 24.67 -4.94 -29.06
C GLN A 55 25.48 -6.13 -29.62
N PRO A 56 24.87 -7.29 -29.97
CA PRO A 56 25.59 -8.37 -30.65
C PRO A 56 26.05 -7.99 -32.06
N LEU A 57 25.34 -7.09 -32.74
CA LEU A 57 25.71 -6.60 -34.07
C LEU A 57 26.91 -5.63 -33.99
N LEU A 58 26.96 -4.76 -32.97
CA LEU A 58 28.15 -3.95 -32.65
C LEU A 58 29.38 -4.83 -32.56
N LEU A 59 29.35 -5.82 -31.65
CA LEU A 59 30.51 -6.67 -31.36
C LEU A 59 31.03 -7.41 -32.61
N ARG A 60 30.12 -7.84 -33.50
CA ARG A 60 30.49 -8.47 -34.77
C ARG A 60 31.10 -7.49 -35.76
N LEU A 61 30.52 -6.30 -35.92
CA LEU A 61 30.96 -5.31 -36.89
C LEU A 61 32.26 -4.62 -36.46
N SER A 62 32.45 -4.36 -35.17
CA SER A 62 33.70 -3.82 -34.60
C SER A 62 34.91 -4.75 -34.83
N SER A 63 34.67 -6.04 -35.06
CA SER A 63 35.72 -7.01 -35.44
C SER A 63 36.01 -7.06 -36.95
N SER A 64 35.18 -6.39 -37.76
CA SER A 64 35.32 -6.30 -39.22
C SER A 64 35.91 -4.95 -39.62
N ALA A 65 36.64 -4.87 -40.74
CA ALA A 65 37.26 -3.63 -41.22
C ALA A 65 36.27 -2.58 -41.80
N GLN A 66 34.97 -2.67 -41.50
CA GLN A 66 33.93 -1.78 -42.04
C GLN A 66 33.71 -0.55 -41.16
N THR A 67 34.53 0.47 -41.34
CA THR A 67 34.58 1.69 -40.50
C THR A 67 33.29 2.53 -40.51
N GLU A 68 32.59 2.65 -41.65
CA GLU A 68 31.36 3.45 -41.72
C GLU A 68 30.17 2.79 -41.02
N SER A 69 30.07 1.46 -41.12
CA SER A 69 29.02 0.69 -40.44
C SER A 69 29.20 0.67 -38.92
N CYS A 70 30.45 0.68 -38.42
CA CYS A 70 30.74 0.83 -36.99
C CYS A 70 30.29 2.20 -36.47
N ARG A 71 30.66 3.30 -37.16
CA ARG A 71 30.28 4.66 -36.74
C ARG A 71 28.77 4.87 -36.69
N ALA A 72 28.06 4.45 -37.73
CA ALA A 72 26.60 4.58 -37.78
C ALA A 72 25.89 3.84 -36.63
N LEU A 73 26.48 2.75 -36.14
CA LEU A 73 25.91 1.94 -35.07
C LEU A 73 26.30 2.44 -33.68
N GLU A 74 27.49 3.05 -33.53
CA GLU A 74 27.89 3.84 -32.36
C GLU A 74 26.98 5.07 -32.18
N ASP A 75 26.68 5.79 -33.26
CA ASP A 75 25.75 6.93 -33.24
C ASP A 75 24.33 6.49 -32.83
N MET A 76 23.88 5.31 -33.27
CA MET A 76 22.60 4.74 -32.86
C MET A 76 22.58 4.37 -31.37
N GLU A 77 23.69 3.87 -30.83
CA GLU A 77 23.83 3.55 -29.41
C GLU A 77 23.81 4.80 -28.54
N ALA A 78 24.53 5.85 -28.94
CA ALA A 78 24.54 7.15 -28.27
C ALA A 78 23.13 7.77 -28.25
N LEU A 79 22.48 7.83 -29.42
CA LEU A 79 21.12 8.37 -29.54
C LEU A 79 20.11 7.57 -28.71
N ARG A 80 20.27 6.25 -28.60
CA ARG A 80 19.43 5.41 -27.73
C ARG A 80 19.68 5.71 -26.26
N SER A 81 20.93 5.89 -25.84
CA SER A 81 21.28 6.26 -24.47
C SER A 81 20.61 7.57 -24.07
N ASP A 82 20.69 8.58 -24.91
CA ASP A 82 20.03 9.89 -24.69
C ASP A 82 18.52 9.72 -24.49
N LYS A 83 17.89 8.82 -25.27
CA LYS A 83 16.45 8.56 -25.19
C LYS A 83 16.06 7.75 -23.95
N ASP A 84 16.92 6.85 -23.48
CA ASP A 84 16.71 6.17 -22.20
C ASP A 84 16.79 7.14 -21.03
N ASP A 85 17.73 8.10 -21.06
CA ASP A 85 17.85 9.14 -20.04
C ASP A 85 16.60 10.06 -20.00
N ILE A 86 16.10 10.48 -21.16
CA ILE A 86 14.85 11.26 -21.28
C ILE A 86 13.66 10.47 -20.71
N LEU A 87 13.55 9.17 -21.05
CA LEU A 87 12.50 8.31 -20.51
C LEU A 87 12.63 8.12 -19.01
N ALA A 88 13.84 7.95 -18.48
CA ALA A 88 14.10 7.81 -17.06
C ALA A 88 13.66 9.05 -16.28
N GLU A 89 13.96 10.24 -16.80
CA GLU A 89 13.51 11.51 -16.23
C GLU A 89 11.98 11.66 -16.29
N ALA A 90 11.36 11.34 -17.44
CA ALA A 90 9.91 11.38 -17.59
C ALA A 90 9.20 10.42 -16.60
N ILE A 91 9.71 9.18 -16.47
CA ILE A 91 9.20 8.20 -15.51
C ILE A 91 9.32 8.74 -14.08
N TRP A 92 10.49 9.27 -13.70
CA TRP A 92 10.69 9.85 -12.37
C TRP A 92 9.70 10.97 -12.09
N ASN A 93 9.54 11.92 -13.01
CA ASN A 93 8.62 13.04 -12.85
C ASN A 93 7.17 12.56 -12.73
N THR A 94 6.74 11.61 -13.57
CA THR A 94 5.38 11.04 -13.48
C THR A 94 5.19 10.22 -12.19
N MET A 95 6.21 9.53 -11.68
CA MET A 95 6.16 8.88 -10.36
C MET A 95 5.89 9.89 -9.24
N GLN A 96 6.52 11.07 -9.29
CA GLN A 96 6.29 12.14 -8.32
C GLN A 96 4.88 12.74 -8.49
N GLU A 97 4.41 12.92 -9.73
CA GLU A 97 3.02 13.36 -10.02
C GLU A 97 1.99 12.38 -9.45
N VAL A 98 2.15 11.07 -9.66
CA VAL A 98 1.26 10.03 -9.11
C VAL A 98 1.26 10.07 -7.59
N THR A 99 2.45 10.19 -6.98
CA THR A 99 2.60 10.24 -5.52
C THR A 99 1.88 11.46 -4.93
N ALA A 100 2.06 12.63 -5.53
CA ALA A 100 1.34 13.84 -5.16
C ALA A 100 -0.18 13.65 -5.34
N ALA A 101 -0.64 13.20 -6.50
CA ALA A 101 -2.07 13.00 -6.77
C ALA A 101 -2.76 12.09 -5.74
N ILE A 102 -2.08 11.04 -5.25
CA ILE A 102 -2.66 10.13 -4.26
C ILE A 102 -2.60 10.71 -2.84
N LEU A 103 -1.45 11.27 -2.45
CA LEU A 103 -1.17 11.61 -1.06
C LEU A 103 -1.48 13.06 -0.70
N THR A 104 -1.32 14.00 -1.63
CA THR A 104 -1.54 15.45 -1.39
C THR A 104 -2.93 15.95 -1.77
N ASP A 105 -3.78 15.13 -2.40
CA ASP A 105 -5.19 15.49 -2.58
C ASP A 105 -5.82 15.74 -1.20
N ASP A 106 -6.08 17.02 -0.91
CA ASP A 106 -6.52 17.50 0.39
C ASP A 106 -7.97 17.17 0.67
N GLY A 107 -8.70 16.69 -0.36
CA GLY A 107 -9.92 15.91 -0.32
C GLY A 107 -10.75 16.08 0.94
N ASN A 108 -10.99 17.33 1.34
CA ASN A 108 -11.80 17.72 2.50
C ASN A 108 -13.30 17.43 2.24
N HIS A 109 -13.58 16.62 1.22
CA HIS A 109 -14.87 16.24 0.67
C HIS A 109 -15.15 14.74 0.77
N ASP A 110 -14.19 13.90 1.16
CA ASP A 110 -14.49 12.49 1.45
C ASP A 110 -14.83 12.33 2.93
N SER A 111 -15.95 12.92 3.35
CA SER A 111 -16.61 12.47 4.57
C SER A 111 -16.87 10.96 4.41
N TRP A 112 -16.65 10.19 5.48
CA TRP A 112 -17.09 8.78 5.50
C TRP A 112 -18.60 8.65 5.19
N GLU A 113 -19.36 9.73 5.32
CA GLU A 113 -20.78 9.83 4.96
C GLU A 113 -21.06 9.82 3.44
N ASP A 114 -20.11 10.28 2.61
CA ASP A 114 -20.31 10.44 1.15
C ASP A 114 -19.98 9.18 0.34
N THR A 115 -19.46 8.13 0.98
CA THR A 115 -19.27 6.83 0.33
C THR A 115 -20.33 5.83 0.80
N PRO A 116 -21.12 5.22 -0.11
CA PRO A 116 -22.02 4.10 0.22
C PRO A 116 -21.28 2.83 0.73
N GLN A 117 -19.97 2.91 0.92
CA GLN A 117 -19.11 1.81 1.30
C GLN A 117 -19.13 1.65 2.82
N GLU A 118 -19.16 0.40 3.30
CA GLU A 118 -19.18 0.13 4.73
C GLU A 118 -18.03 0.87 5.46
N PRO A 119 -18.28 1.46 6.64
CA PRO A 119 -17.37 2.44 7.25
C PRO A 119 -15.93 1.92 7.50
N ALA A 120 -15.74 0.61 7.67
CA ALA A 120 -14.42 0.02 7.89
C ALA A 120 -13.81 -0.63 6.64
N SER A 121 -14.40 -0.47 5.46
CA SER A 121 -13.90 -1.07 4.22
C SER A 121 -12.57 -0.46 3.74
N ILE A 122 -11.90 -1.13 2.80
CA ILE A 122 -10.64 -0.65 2.22
C ILE A 122 -10.90 0.67 1.47
N HIS A 123 -10.23 1.73 1.89
CA HIS A 123 -10.37 3.08 1.35
C HIS A 123 -9.78 3.18 -0.06
N LYS A 124 -10.33 4.08 -0.89
CA LYS A 124 -9.85 4.31 -2.27
C LYS A 124 -8.35 4.66 -2.32
N VAL A 125 -7.86 5.44 -1.36
CA VAL A 125 -6.43 5.84 -1.30
C VAL A 125 -5.50 4.64 -1.11
N THR A 126 -5.92 3.67 -0.29
CA THR A 126 -5.21 2.41 -0.07
C THR A 126 -5.17 1.60 -1.36
N ARG A 127 -6.30 1.46 -2.05
CA ARG A 127 -6.38 0.77 -3.35
C ARG A 127 -5.49 1.43 -4.41
N SER A 128 -5.42 2.77 -4.43
CA SER A 128 -4.57 3.51 -5.36
C SER A 128 -3.08 3.29 -5.08
N ILE A 129 -2.65 3.36 -3.80
CA ILE A 129 -1.26 3.06 -3.41
C ILE A 129 -0.92 1.61 -3.71
N GLU A 130 -1.81 0.66 -3.42
CA GLU A 130 -1.66 -0.74 -3.78
C GLU A 130 -1.43 -0.90 -5.29
N ARG A 131 -2.31 -0.35 -6.14
CA ARG A 131 -2.13 -0.42 -7.60
C ARG A 131 -0.81 0.19 -8.05
N TYR A 132 -0.43 1.32 -7.46
CA TYR A 132 0.80 2.02 -7.80
C TYR A 132 2.05 1.21 -7.41
N ILE A 133 2.15 0.74 -6.16
CA ILE A 133 3.28 -0.10 -5.71
C ILE A 133 3.39 -1.35 -6.59
N ARG A 134 2.27 -1.99 -6.93
CA ARG A 134 2.27 -3.16 -7.82
C ARG A 134 2.87 -2.83 -9.19
N LEU A 135 2.54 -1.68 -9.77
CA LEU A 135 3.09 -1.24 -11.04
C LEU A 135 4.60 -0.99 -10.95
N LEU A 136 5.06 -0.36 -9.87
CA LEU A 136 6.49 -0.13 -9.63
C LEU A 136 7.26 -1.44 -9.49
N GLU A 137 6.71 -2.40 -8.74
CA GLU A 137 7.29 -3.73 -8.53
C GLU A 137 7.38 -4.54 -9.84
N MET A 138 6.33 -4.52 -10.67
CA MET A 138 6.37 -5.14 -11.99
C MET A 138 7.49 -4.57 -12.88
N ASN A 139 7.92 -3.34 -12.61
CA ASN A 139 8.98 -2.63 -13.32
C ASN A 139 10.24 -2.44 -12.47
N TYR A 140 10.44 -3.28 -11.45
CA TYR A 140 11.48 -3.14 -10.41
C TYR A 140 12.84 -2.74 -10.96
N ARG A 141 13.35 -3.42 -12.00
CA ARG A 141 14.70 -3.14 -12.54
C ARG A 141 14.84 -1.71 -13.07
N SER A 142 13.83 -1.23 -13.80
CA SER A 142 13.82 0.13 -14.35
C SER A 142 13.70 1.15 -13.22
N VAL A 143 12.80 0.90 -12.27
CA VAL A 143 12.54 1.80 -11.15
C VAL A 143 13.74 1.87 -10.20
N ASP A 144 14.32 0.73 -9.81
CA ASP A 144 15.51 0.65 -8.94
C ASP A 144 16.69 1.44 -9.51
N GLN A 145 16.91 1.40 -10.83
CA GLN A 145 17.93 2.21 -11.50
C GLN A 145 17.61 3.71 -11.46
N ILE A 146 16.37 4.09 -11.75
CA ILE A 146 15.94 5.50 -11.71
C ILE A 146 16.08 6.07 -10.30
N VAL A 147 15.58 5.36 -9.29
CA VAL A 147 15.58 5.84 -7.91
C VAL A 147 17.00 5.93 -7.35
N ARG A 148 17.91 5.00 -7.71
CA ARG A 148 19.33 5.14 -7.37
C ARG A 148 19.96 6.36 -8.01
N LYS A 149 19.76 6.58 -9.31
CA LYS A 149 20.26 7.77 -10.02
C LYS A 149 19.71 9.05 -9.37
N ALA A 150 18.43 9.09 -9.01
CA ALA A 150 17.83 10.23 -8.32
C ALA A 150 18.44 10.47 -6.94
N ALA A 151 18.73 9.41 -6.18
CA ALA A 151 19.42 9.51 -4.90
C ALA A 151 20.86 10.03 -5.06
N ASP A 152 21.61 9.51 -6.03
CA ASP A 152 22.99 9.91 -6.32
C ASP A 152 23.07 11.37 -6.79
N CYS A 153 22.08 11.83 -7.55
CA CYS A 153 21.97 13.22 -8.01
C CYS A 153 21.37 14.18 -6.95
N GLY A 154 20.92 13.67 -5.81
CA GLY A 154 20.31 14.46 -4.73
C GLY A 154 18.89 14.97 -5.03
N THR A 155 18.24 14.50 -6.10
CA THR A 155 16.84 14.85 -6.42
C THR A 155 15.83 14.04 -5.61
N TYR A 156 16.26 12.92 -5.03
CA TYR A 156 15.53 12.18 -4.00
C TYR A 156 16.33 12.16 -2.70
N ALA A 157 15.80 12.82 -1.67
CA ALA A 157 16.38 12.78 -0.34
C ALA A 157 15.99 11.45 0.32
N VAL A 158 16.90 10.48 0.34
CA VAL A 158 16.64 9.20 1.01
C VAL A 158 16.60 9.43 2.53
N PRO A 159 15.50 9.12 3.23
CA PRO A 159 15.44 9.31 4.67
C PRO A 159 16.50 8.49 5.39
N ALA A 160 17.32 9.17 6.21
CA ALA A 160 18.47 8.57 6.88
C ALA A 160 18.09 7.38 7.79
N GLU A 161 16.90 7.42 8.38
CA GLU A 161 16.38 6.35 9.24
C GLU A 161 16.06 5.05 8.48
N THR A 162 15.72 5.16 7.19
CA THR A 162 15.34 4.03 6.32
C THR A 162 16.52 3.52 5.49
N TYR A 163 17.40 4.43 5.06
CA TYR A 163 18.61 4.10 4.30
C TYR A 163 19.55 3.17 5.08
N ASN A 164 19.79 3.48 6.36
CA ASN A 164 20.69 2.71 7.24
C ASN A 164 20.24 1.26 7.50
N LYS A 165 18.97 0.92 7.21
CA LYS A 165 18.42 -0.43 7.42
C LYS A 165 18.34 -1.27 6.14
N THR A 166 18.26 -0.64 4.97
CA THR A 166 17.94 -1.34 3.71
C THR A 166 19.04 -1.21 2.65
N ASN A 167 19.87 -0.17 2.72
CA ASN A 167 20.85 0.21 1.67
C ASN A 167 20.25 0.26 0.26
N ASN A 168 18.93 0.43 0.13
CA ASN A 168 18.24 0.45 -1.16
C ASN A 168 17.27 1.65 -1.25
N PRO A 169 17.58 2.67 -2.08
CA PRO A 169 16.73 3.84 -2.28
C PRO A 169 15.29 3.51 -2.70
N PHE A 170 15.08 2.46 -3.50
CA PHE A 170 13.73 2.04 -3.90
C PHE A 170 12.91 1.51 -2.71
N THR A 171 13.54 0.72 -1.84
CA THR A 171 12.91 0.23 -0.61
C THR A 171 12.56 1.38 0.33
N SER A 172 13.44 2.38 0.44
CA SER A 172 13.14 3.60 1.21
C SER A 172 11.93 4.34 0.66
N MET A 173 11.88 4.54 -0.65
CA MET A 173 10.77 5.23 -1.31
C MET A 173 9.43 4.52 -1.07
N MET A 174 9.40 3.18 -1.12
CA MET A 174 8.19 2.43 -0.80
C MET A 174 7.80 2.55 0.68
N ALA A 175 8.75 2.52 1.60
CA ALA A 175 8.49 2.71 3.02
C ALA A 175 7.92 4.11 3.30
N ASP A 176 8.39 5.13 2.59
CA ASP A 176 7.87 6.50 2.67
C ASP A 176 6.41 6.54 2.17
N MET A 177 6.10 5.93 1.03
CA MET A 177 4.73 5.82 0.52
C MET A 177 3.78 5.15 1.52
N VAL A 178 4.22 4.05 2.15
CA VAL A 178 3.44 3.36 3.20
C VAL A 178 3.24 4.26 4.42
N SER A 179 4.27 4.99 4.85
CA SER A 179 4.20 5.90 6.00
C SER A 179 3.27 7.09 5.74
N CYS A 180 3.34 7.69 4.55
CA CYS A 180 2.44 8.78 4.16
C CYS A 180 0.99 8.32 4.04
N LEU A 181 0.76 7.13 3.49
CA LEU A 181 -0.57 6.52 3.44
C LEU A 181 -1.12 6.33 4.86
N GLU A 182 -0.33 5.78 5.77
CA GLU A 182 -0.73 5.54 7.15
C GLU A 182 -1.05 6.84 7.90
N GLU A 183 -0.25 7.90 7.72
CA GLU A 183 -0.53 9.22 8.29
C GLU A 183 -1.89 9.74 7.79
N LYS A 184 -2.14 9.63 6.48
CA LYS A 184 -3.41 10.04 5.87
C LYS A 184 -4.59 9.24 6.39
N LEU A 185 -4.48 7.92 6.45
CA LEU A 185 -5.50 7.04 7.03
C LEU A 185 -5.72 7.32 8.51
N THR A 186 -4.68 7.66 9.27
CA THR A 186 -4.79 8.03 10.68
C THR A 186 -5.58 9.33 10.84
N LYS A 187 -5.35 10.34 10.00
CA LYS A 187 -6.18 11.56 9.98
C LYS A 187 -7.64 11.24 9.64
N MET A 188 -7.88 10.40 8.62
CA MET A 188 -9.24 9.93 8.28
C MET A 188 -9.89 9.15 9.43
N SER A 189 -9.12 8.35 10.18
CA SER A 189 -9.66 7.58 11.30
C SER A 189 -10.22 8.46 12.43
N GLN A 190 -9.78 9.72 12.53
CA GLN A 190 -10.22 10.66 13.56
C GLN A 190 -11.61 11.23 13.28
N SER A 191 -12.09 11.19 12.04
CA SER A 191 -13.45 11.66 11.70
C SER A 191 -14.54 10.63 12.01
N PHE A 192 -14.18 9.42 12.45
CA PHE A 192 -15.15 8.40 12.79
C PHE A 192 -15.83 8.71 14.13
N PRO A 193 -17.14 8.44 14.25
CA PRO A 193 -17.89 8.70 15.49
C PRO A 193 -17.46 7.81 16.66
N ASN A 194 -16.83 6.66 16.36
CA ASN A 194 -16.35 5.71 17.36
C ASN A 194 -14.87 5.41 17.11
N LYS A 195 -14.05 5.56 18.15
CA LYS A 195 -12.61 5.28 18.10
C LYS A 195 -12.30 3.83 17.72
N SER A 196 -13.10 2.86 18.20
CA SER A 196 -12.95 1.45 17.80
C SER A 196 -13.22 1.21 16.32
N LEU A 197 -14.13 2.00 15.72
CA LEU A 197 -14.42 1.95 14.29
C LEU A 197 -13.26 2.51 13.47
N GLY A 198 -12.70 3.65 13.89
CA GLY A 198 -11.49 4.21 13.29
C GLY A 198 -10.30 3.26 13.37
N LEU A 199 -10.15 2.52 14.48
CA LEU A 199 -9.11 1.50 14.63
C LEU A 199 -9.32 0.31 13.69
N LEU A 200 -10.55 -0.21 13.55
CA LEU A 200 -10.86 -1.26 12.57
C LEU A 200 -10.59 -0.81 11.14
N PHE A 201 -10.95 0.44 10.81
CA PHE A 201 -10.62 1.05 9.51
C PHE A 201 -9.11 1.02 9.25
N LEU A 202 -8.29 1.43 10.22
CA LEU A 202 -6.82 1.38 10.09
C LEU A 202 -6.31 -0.05 9.91
N ILE A 203 -6.80 -1.00 10.72
CA ILE A 203 -6.40 -2.41 10.65
C ILE A 203 -6.72 -2.98 9.26
N ASN A 204 -7.94 -2.79 8.76
CA ASN A 204 -8.35 -3.31 7.44
C ASN A 204 -7.49 -2.75 6.30
N ASN A 205 -7.22 -1.44 6.30
CA ASN A 205 -6.45 -0.80 5.25
C ASN A 205 -4.96 -1.20 5.28
N LEU A 206 -4.33 -1.19 6.46
CA LEU A 206 -2.92 -1.58 6.58
C LEU A 206 -2.71 -3.08 6.37
N HIS A 207 -3.67 -3.91 6.77
CA HIS A 207 -3.62 -5.36 6.50
C HIS A 207 -3.76 -5.67 5.02
N SER A 208 -4.66 -4.98 4.29
CA SER A 208 -4.77 -5.11 2.83
C SER A 208 -3.44 -4.83 2.14
N LEU A 209 -2.79 -3.73 2.54
CA LEU A 209 -1.46 -3.37 2.05
C LEU A 209 -0.42 -4.44 2.40
N TRP A 210 -0.40 -4.91 3.65
CA TRP A 210 0.47 -6.00 4.09
C TRP A 210 0.29 -7.26 3.25
N GLN A 211 -0.95 -7.66 2.96
CA GLN A 211 -1.24 -8.84 2.13
C GLN A 211 -0.76 -8.68 0.70
N GLN A 212 -0.86 -7.47 0.14
CA GLN A 212 -0.32 -7.23 -1.19
C GLN A 212 1.21 -7.30 -1.21
N LEU A 213 1.87 -6.73 -0.20
CA LEU A 213 3.33 -6.66 -0.16
C LEU A 213 3.93 -8.02 0.23
N HIS A 214 3.28 -8.79 1.10
CA HIS A 214 3.84 -10.02 1.69
C HIS A 214 4.35 -11.05 0.66
N PRO A 215 3.62 -11.38 -0.42
CA PRO A 215 4.10 -12.32 -1.44
C PRO A 215 5.27 -11.79 -2.27
N MET A 216 5.46 -10.48 -2.32
CA MET A 216 6.45 -9.82 -3.19
C MET A 216 7.84 -9.73 -2.54
N TYR A 217 7.97 -9.93 -1.23
CA TYR A 217 9.24 -9.73 -0.53
C TYR A 217 9.72 -10.97 0.22
N ASP A 218 10.84 -11.50 -0.24
CA ASP A 218 11.56 -12.54 0.50
C ASP A 218 12.44 -11.95 1.62
N THR A 219 12.91 -10.68 1.52
CA THR A 219 13.81 -10.09 2.56
C THR A 219 14.01 -8.57 2.53
N LYS A 220 13.50 -7.81 1.54
CA LYS A 220 13.96 -6.41 1.31
C LYS A 220 13.09 -5.32 1.96
N PHE A 221 11.78 -5.51 2.05
CA PHE A 221 10.89 -4.53 2.70
C PHE A 221 10.82 -4.81 4.20
N ASN A 222 10.69 -3.75 5.03
CA ASN A 222 10.60 -3.89 6.48
C ASN A 222 9.19 -4.33 6.94
N MET A 223 8.78 -5.51 6.45
CA MET A 223 7.52 -6.18 6.83
C MET A 223 7.35 -6.31 8.35
N PRO A 224 8.40 -6.55 9.17
CA PRO A 224 8.25 -6.56 10.63
C PRO A 224 7.71 -5.26 11.22
N VAL A 225 8.11 -4.09 10.68
CA VAL A 225 7.61 -2.80 11.18
C VAL A 225 6.13 -2.62 10.86
N LEU A 226 5.70 -2.93 9.63
CA LEU A 226 4.28 -2.86 9.26
C LEU A 226 3.44 -3.87 10.07
N THR A 227 3.96 -5.09 10.26
CA THR A 227 3.30 -6.14 11.06
C THR A 227 3.10 -5.69 12.51
N ARG A 228 4.15 -5.18 13.15
CA ARG A 228 4.08 -4.65 14.52
C ARG A 228 3.07 -3.52 14.64
N LYS A 229 2.98 -2.67 13.62
CA LYS A 229 2.05 -1.55 13.63
C LYS A 229 0.59 -1.98 13.53
N ILE A 230 0.31 -2.98 12.69
CA ILE A 230 -1.02 -3.61 12.63
C ILE A 230 -1.37 -4.22 14.00
N GLU A 231 -0.41 -4.87 14.66
CA GLU A 231 -0.59 -5.44 16.00
C GLU A 231 -0.86 -4.36 17.06
N ASP A 232 -0.12 -3.26 17.06
CA ASP A 232 -0.36 -2.13 17.96
C ASP A 232 -1.79 -1.55 17.79
N TYR A 233 -2.32 -1.53 16.56
CA TYR A 233 -3.72 -1.11 16.32
C TYR A 233 -4.74 -2.15 16.77
N ILE A 234 -4.45 -3.44 16.59
CA ILE A 234 -5.29 -4.53 17.13
C ILE A 234 -5.38 -4.40 18.65
N ASP A 235 -4.25 -4.21 19.34
CA ASP A 235 -4.23 -4.06 20.80
C ASP A 235 -5.04 -2.85 21.27
N LYS A 236 -4.89 -1.70 20.59
CA LYS A 236 -5.71 -0.51 20.87
C LYS A 236 -7.19 -0.79 20.60
N TYR A 237 -7.53 -1.51 19.54
CA TYR A 237 -8.92 -1.88 19.25
C TYR A 237 -9.49 -2.77 20.36
N LEU A 238 -8.73 -3.75 20.83
CA LEU A 238 -9.11 -4.61 21.95
C LEU A 238 -9.28 -3.82 23.24
N GLN A 239 -8.52 -2.75 23.46
CA GLN A 239 -8.70 -1.87 24.62
C GLN A 239 -9.98 -1.04 24.48
N GLU A 240 -10.17 -0.35 23.36
CA GLU A 240 -11.28 0.59 23.16
C GLU A 240 -12.64 -0.10 23.02
N ALA A 241 -12.70 -1.25 22.34
CA ALA A 241 -13.96 -1.92 22.04
C ALA A 241 -14.37 -2.98 23.08
N TRP A 242 -13.40 -3.62 23.74
CA TRP A 242 -13.65 -4.83 24.52
C TRP A 242 -13.40 -4.68 26.04
N GLU A 243 -12.62 -3.70 26.50
CA GLU A 243 -12.51 -3.41 27.96
C GLU A 243 -13.86 -3.02 28.59
N PRO A 244 -14.70 -2.16 27.95
CA PRO A 244 -16.00 -1.82 28.53
C PRO A 244 -16.94 -3.02 28.60
N VAL A 245 -16.78 -3.99 27.70
CA VAL A 245 -17.55 -5.24 27.69
C VAL A 245 -17.11 -6.13 28.85
N LEU A 246 -15.80 -6.26 29.08
CA LEU A 246 -15.25 -6.98 30.22
C LEU A 246 -15.71 -6.40 31.55
N ALA A 247 -15.66 -5.07 31.72
CA ALA A 247 -16.14 -4.42 32.94
C ALA A 247 -17.64 -4.67 33.21
N ARG A 248 -18.46 -4.81 32.15
CA ARG A 248 -19.88 -5.17 32.28
C ARG A 248 -20.08 -6.63 32.67
N LEU A 249 -19.28 -7.54 32.12
CA LEU A 249 -19.28 -8.94 32.51
C LEU A 249 -18.99 -9.11 34.00
N HIS A 250 -18.10 -8.29 34.56
CA HIS A 250 -17.76 -8.30 35.98
C HIS A 250 -18.86 -7.74 36.90
N THR A 251 -19.75 -6.89 36.38
CA THR A 251 -20.75 -6.17 37.20
C THR A 251 -22.18 -6.71 37.06
N SER A 252 -22.53 -7.30 35.91
CA SER A 252 -23.79 -8.04 35.73
C SER A 252 -23.65 -9.05 34.59
N PRO A 253 -23.66 -10.36 34.89
CA PRO A 253 -23.66 -11.42 33.87
C PRO A 253 -25.06 -11.58 33.23
N SER A 254 -25.69 -10.47 32.85
CA SER A 254 -26.88 -10.51 31.99
C SER A 254 -26.44 -10.94 30.58
N PRO A 255 -27.30 -11.62 29.79
CA PRO A 255 -26.95 -12.09 28.47
C PRO A 255 -26.42 -10.92 27.65
N LEU A 256 -25.12 -10.97 27.35
CA LEU A 256 -24.50 -9.96 26.50
C LEU A 256 -25.27 -9.98 25.20
N GLN A 257 -26.05 -8.92 24.95
CA GLN A 257 -26.50 -8.62 23.62
C GLN A 257 -25.27 -8.13 22.87
N PHE A 258 -24.38 -9.06 22.50
CA PHE A 258 -23.41 -8.85 21.44
C PHE A 258 -24.24 -8.54 20.21
N GLY A 259 -24.48 -7.24 20.01
CA GLY A 259 -25.34 -6.78 18.95
C GLY A 259 -24.73 -7.23 17.64
N ARG A 260 -25.27 -8.30 17.04
CA ARG A 260 -25.02 -8.76 15.66
C ARG A 260 -25.22 -7.65 14.60
N ARG A 261 -25.55 -6.41 14.99
CA ARG A 261 -25.98 -5.31 14.13
C ARG A 261 -24.98 -4.17 13.97
N TYR A 262 -23.80 -4.20 14.62
CA TYR A 262 -22.90 -3.04 14.61
C TYR A 262 -21.42 -3.35 14.39
N PHE A 263 -21.03 -4.61 14.19
CA PHE A 263 -19.63 -4.91 13.90
C PHE A 263 -19.34 -4.64 12.41
N PRO A 264 -18.41 -3.73 12.10
CA PRO A 264 -18.01 -3.46 10.74
C PRO A 264 -17.42 -4.72 10.11
N LYS A 265 -17.64 -4.90 8.82
CA LYS A 265 -17.10 -6.05 8.09
C LYS A 265 -15.58 -5.97 8.04
N VAL A 266 -14.92 -7.05 8.43
CA VAL A 266 -13.50 -7.27 8.22
C VAL A 266 -13.42 -8.14 6.97
N LEU A 267 -12.95 -7.56 5.87
CA LEU A 267 -13.06 -8.19 4.54
C LEU A 267 -12.17 -9.41 4.40
N ASP A 268 -11.03 -9.43 5.09
CA ASP A 268 -10.05 -10.51 4.97
C ASP A 268 -10.34 -11.67 5.94
N PRO A 269 -10.47 -12.93 5.45
CA PRO A 269 -10.72 -14.10 6.30
C PRO A 269 -9.63 -14.39 7.34
N GLU A 270 -8.36 -14.18 7.01
CA GLU A 270 -7.25 -14.44 7.95
C GLU A 270 -7.20 -13.37 9.05
N LEU A 271 -7.42 -12.12 8.69
CA LEU A 271 -7.57 -11.02 9.65
C LEU A 271 -8.78 -11.21 10.55
N ARG A 272 -9.92 -11.67 10.00
CA ARG A 272 -11.11 -12.04 10.80
C ARG A 272 -10.76 -13.08 11.84
N LYS A 273 -10.07 -14.15 11.42
CA LYS A 273 -9.62 -15.21 12.32
C LYS A 273 -8.65 -14.69 13.37
N LYS A 274 -7.68 -13.84 12.99
CA LYS A 274 -6.71 -13.22 13.92
C LYS A 274 -7.42 -12.34 14.96
N LEU A 275 -8.32 -11.45 14.53
CA LEU A 275 -9.09 -10.58 15.43
C LEU A 275 -10.00 -11.38 16.35
N ARG A 276 -10.74 -12.36 15.82
CA ARG A 276 -11.62 -13.23 16.62
C ARG A 276 -10.83 -13.99 17.68
N LYS A 277 -9.69 -14.56 17.31
CA LYS A 277 -8.81 -15.23 18.28
C LYS A 277 -8.37 -14.27 19.37
N ALA A 278 -7.86 -13.09 19.01
CA ALA A 278 -7.38 -12.11 19.98
C ALA A 278 -8.48 -11.60 20.91
N ILE A 279 -9.70 -11.39 20.39
CA ILE A 279 -10.88 -11.04 21.20
C ILE A 279 -11.25 -12.19 22.13
N THR A 280 -11.30 -13.42 21.61
CA THR A 280 -11.64 -14.62 22.39
C THR A 280 -10.66 -14.78 23.54
N ASP A 281 -9.36 -14.82 23.25
CA ASP A 281 -8.29 -14.96 24.25
C ASP A 281 -8.38 -13.88 25.32
N LYS A 282 -8.64 -12.62 24.94
CA LYS A 282 -8.79 -11.50 25.88
C LYS A 282 -10.04 -11.63 26.75
N VAL A 283 -11.19 -11.92 26.15
CA VAL A 283 -12.48 -11.97 26.86
C VAL A 283 -12.57 -13.18 27.79
N THR A 284 -12.17 -14.37 27.32
CA THR A 284 -12.19 -15.59 28.12
C THR A 284 -11.19 -15.52 29.28
N SER A 285 -9.99 -14.97 29.06
CA SER A 285 -9.01 -14.77 30.14
C SER A 285 -9.52 -13.77 31.19
N GLY A 286 -10.06 -12.63 30.76
CA GLY A 286 -10.62 -11.62 31.67
C GLY A 286 -11.84 -12.12 32.46
N PHE A 287 -12.65 -12.98 31.86
CA PHE A 287 -13.80 -13.61 32.53
C PHE A 287 -13.37 -14.73 33.50
N THR A 288 -12.38 -15.54 33.12
CA THR A 288 -11.84 -16.61 33.99
C THR A 288 -11.21 -16.03 35.25
N ASN A 289 -10.38 -14.98 35.10
CA ASN A 289 -9.78 -14.29 36.24
C ASN A 289 -10.85 -13.76 37.21
N PHE A 290 -11.94 -13.20 36.68
CA PHE A 290 -13.07 -12.75 37.50
C PHE A 290 -13.75 -13.89 38.26
N LEU A 291 -13.97 -15.05 37.63
CA LEU A 291 -14.56 -16.21 38.29
C LEU A 291 -13.66 -16.76 39.41
N GLU A 292 -12.35 -16.68 39.25
CA GLU A 292 -11.38 -17.07 40.29
C GLU A 292 -11.36 -16.08 41.46
N GLU A 293 -11.43 -14.77 41.18
CA GLU A 293 -11.44 -13.70 42.19
C GLU A 293 -12.76 -13.62 42.97
N ASP A 294 -13.90 -13.91 42.33
CA ASP A 294 -15.25 -13.75 42.91
C ASP A 294 -15.83 -15.05 43.53
N THR A 295 -14.96 -16.05 43.80
CA THR A 295 -15.31 -17.35 44.42
C THR A 295 -16.05 -17.26 45.77
N VAL A 296 -16.19 -16.06 46.35
CA VAL A 296 -16.91 -15.82 47.62
C VAL A 296 -18.38 -15.41 47.40
N SER A 297 -18.82 -14.92 46.23
CA SER A 297 -20.16 -14.28 46.11
C SER A 297 -21.06 -14.70 44.94
N THR A 298 -20.57 -15.24 43.82
CA THR A 298 -21.43 -15.47 42.64
C THR A 298 -22.07 -16.87 42.59
N ARG A 299 -23.00 -17.13 43.52
CA ARG A 299 -24.00 -18.19 43.40
C ARG A 299 -25.11 -17.76 42.42
N GLY A 300 -24.79 -17.56 41.14
CA GLY A 300 -25.80 -17.11 40.18
C GLY A 300 -25.37 -16.83 38.74
N SER A 301 -24.08 -16.86 38.38
CA SER A 301 -23.71 -16.69 36.97
C SER A 301 -24.13 -17.92 36.17
N THR A 302 -25.04 -17.74 35.21
CA THR A 302 -25.55 -18.82 34.34
C THR A 302 -24.68 -19.01 33.09
N ILE A 303 -23.77 -18.08 32.81
CA ILE A 303 -22.95 -18.07 31.60
C ILE A 303 -21.57 -18.65 31.90
N THR A 304 -21.21 -19.69 31.15
CA THR A 304 -19.91 -20.35 31.23
C THR A 304 -18.88 -19.70 30.28
N PRO A 305 -17.56 -19.83 30.54
CA PRO A 305 -16.54 -19.37 29.61
C PRO A 305 -16.68 -19.97 28.20
N GLN A 306 -17.17 -21.21 28.10
CA GLN A 306 -17.41 -21.90 26.83
C GLN A 306 -18.55 -21.24 26.03
N GLU A 307 -19.65 -20.87 26.69
CA GLU A 307 -20.76 -20.19 26.03
C GLU A 307 -20.34 -18.80 25.53
N VAL A 308 -19.46 -18.10 26.25
CA VAL A 308 -18.89 -16.82 25.78
C VAL A 308 -18.02 -17.05 24.55
N GLU A 309 -17.17 -18.07 24.55
CA GLU A 309 -16.35 -18.42 23.38
C GLU A 309 -17.22 -18.72 22.16
N ASP A 310 -18.27 -19.54 22.31
CA ASP A 310 -19.19 -19.90 21.23
C ASP A 310 -19.90 -18.67 20.62
N MET A 311 -20.29 -17.71 21.47
CA MET A 311 -20.88 -16.44 21.02
C MET A 311 -19.89 -15.57 20.23
N LEU A 312 -18.60 -15.61 20.56
CA LEU A 312 -17.56 -14.83 19.89
C LEU A 312 -17.17 -15.45 18.53
N GLN A 313 -17.46 -16.72 18.29
CA GLN A 313 -17.14 -17.39 17.02
C GLN A 313 -17.85 -16.77 15.81
N GLU A 314 -19.01 -16.16 16.02
CA GLU A 314 -19.81 -15.52 14.95
C GLU A 314 -19.38 -14.08 14.63
N LEU A 315 -18.40 -13.52 15.35
CA LEU A 315 -17.92 -12.17 15.09
C LEU A 315 -17.36 -12.05 13.67
N PHE A 316 -17.76 -10.97 12.98
CA PHE A 316 -17.35 -10.63 11.62
C PHE A 316 -17.79 -11.61 10.51
N GLU A 317 -18.79 -12.49 10.74
CA GLU A 317 -19.35 -13.41 9.74
C GLU A 317 -20.54 -12.84 8.94
N GLY A 318 -20.74 -11.51 8.96
CA GLY A 318 -21.81 -10.82 8.22
C GLY A 318 -21.68 -10.86 6.71
#